data_AF-A0A6P5JWJ3-F1
#
_entry.id   AF-A0A6P5JWJ3-F1
#
_cell.length_a   1.000
_cell.length_b   1.000
_cell.length_c   1.000
_cell.angle_alpha   90.00
_cell.angle_beta   90.00
_cell.angle_gamma   90.00
#
_symmetry.space_group_name_H-M   'P 1'
#
loop_
_entity.id
_entity.type
_entity.pdbx_description
1 polymer ?
#
loop_
_entity_poly.entity_id
_entity_poly.type
_entity_poly.pdbx_seq_one_letter_code
_entity_poly.pdbx_strand_id
1 'polypeptide(L)'
;MGSWMELGGSAFQMLGTVAAVWWLLRVAWWLGHALLVYGLPQVGLGLGISLRKQGAWAVVTGATSGIGRSYAHELARRGLNVVLVSRDLSKLHREAEDIERLHGKETRVIQVDFTEGLEIYETVERGLEGLDIGILVNNVGVAPKIIPQKLMDVKNVGKSFTDMMNCNMLSMVQMTRIILPQMVARGRGVIINISSMAGRQPSPFFCIIWGY
;
A
#
# COMPACT_ATOMS: atom_id res chain seq x y z
N MET A 1 -9.33 -5.92 -62.51
CA MET A 1 -9.08 -4.89 -61.47
C MET A 1 -10.03 -5.00 -60.26
N GLY A 2 -11.10 -5.82 -60.28
CA GLY A 2 -12.05 -5.95 -59.16
C GLY A 2 -11.70 -6.96 -58.04
N SER A 3 -10.94 -8.03 -58.33
CA SER A 3 -10.70 -9.10 -57.35
C SER A 3 -9.79 -8.70 -56.17
N TRP A 4 -8.86 -7.76 -56.36
CA TRP A 4 -7.95 -7.30 -55.30
C TRP A 4 -8.63 -6.36 -54.30
N MET A 5 -9.67 -5.64 -54.72
CA MET A 5 -10.42 -4.72 -53.85
C MET A 5 -11.39 -5.47 -52.92
N GLU A 6 -12.02 -6.56 -53.39
CA GLU A 6 -12.91 -7.40 -52.58
C GLU A 6 -12.14 -8.22 -51.53
N LEU A 7 -10.97 -8.77 -51.90
CA LEU A 7 -10.10 -9.49 -50.97
C LEU A 7 -9.59 -8.57 -49.85
N GLY A 8 -9.21 -7.33 -50.17
CA GLY A 8 -8.82 -6.33 -49.16
C GLY A 8 -9.95 -5.99 -48.19
N GLY A 9 -11.18 -5.78 -48.68
CA GLY A 9 -12.34 -5.47 -47.83
C GLY A 9 -12.68 -6.59 -46.84
N SER A 10 -12.62 -7.85 -47.28
CA SER A 10 -12.89 -9.01 -46.42
C SER A 10 -11.88 -9.18 -45.28
N ALA A 11 -10.59 -8.89 -45.54
CA ALA A 11 -9.53 -8.95 -44.54
C ALA A 11 -9.70 -7.87 -43.45
N PHE A 12 -10.06 -6.65 -43.83
CA PHE A 12 -10.33 -5.57 -42.86
C PHE A 12 -11.56 -5.87 -41.98
N GLN A 13 -12.61 -6.48 -42.54
CA GLN A 13 -13.79 -6.89 -41.78
C GLN A 13 -13.47 -8.00 -40.77
N MET A 14 -12.65 -8.98 -41.16
CA MET A 14 -12.21 -10.05 -40.27
C MET A 14 -11.36 -9.50 -39.12
N LEU A 15 -10.39 -8.64 -39.41
CA LEU A 15 -9.57 -7.96 -38.39
C LEU A 15 -10.43 -7.11 -37.44
N GLY A 16 -11.38 -6.34 -37.97
CA GLY A 16 -12.32 -5.55 -37.17
C GLY A 16 -13.18 -6.40 -36.25
N THR A 17 -13.67 -7.54 -36.74
CA THR A 17 -14.48 -8.49 -35.96
C THR A 17 -13.67 -9.13 -34.85
N VAL A 18 -12.45 -9.58 -35.14
CA VAL A 18 -11.53 -10.15 -34.14
C VAL A 18 -11.20 -9.11 -33.07
N ALA A 19 -10.91 -7.87 -33.45
CA ALA A 19 -10.63 -6.79 -32.51
C ALA A 19 -11.85 -6.46 -31.64
N ALA A 20 -13.06 -6.42 -32.21
CA ALA A 20 -14.30 -6.17 -31.49
C ALA A 20 -14.61 -7.29 -30.48
N VAL A 21 -14.49 -8.56 -30.90
CA VAL A 21 -14.66 -9.72 -30.00
C VAL A 21 -13.63 -9.69 -28.87
N TRP A 22 -12.37 -9.40 -29.17
CA TRP A 22 -11.33 -9.28 -28.15
C TRP A 22 -11.63 -8.16 -27.13
N TRP A 23 -12.09 -7.00 -27.60
CA TRP A 23 -12.51 -5.91 -26.72
C TRP A 23 -13.72 -6.27 -25.87
N LEU A 24 -14.72 -6.93 -26.44
CA LEU A 24 -15.90 -7.39 -25.70
C LEU A 24 -15.54 -8.40 -24.61
N LEU A 25 -14.68 -9.37 -24.93
CA LEU A 25 -14.17 -10.32 -23.94
C LEU A 25 -13.39 -9.61 -22.82
N ARG A 26 -12.58 -8.61 -23.18
CA ARG A 26 -11.83 -7.81 -22.20
C ARG A 26 -12.76 -7.01 -21.29
N VAL A 27 -13.80 -6.37 -21.84
CA VAL A 27 -14.79 -5.62 -21.05
C VAL A 27 -15.59 -6.58 -20.16
N ALA A 28 -16.05 -7.70 -20.69
CA ALA A 28 -16.78 -8.71 -19.91
C ALA A 28 -15.93 -9.26 -18.75
N TRP A 29 -14.65 -9.54 -19.01
CA TRP A 29 -13.69 -9.90 -17.96
C TRP A 29 -13.55 -8.80 -16.90
N TRP A 30 -13.39 -7.54 -17.31
CA TRP A 30 -13.28 -6.41 -16.40
C TRP A 30 -14.54 -6.23 -15.54
N LEU A 31 -15.72 -6.34 -16.13
CA LEU A 31 -17.01 -6.24 -15.42
C LEU A 31 -17.20 -7.42 -14.45
N GLY A 32 -16.90 -8.64 -14.89
CA GLY A 32 -16.95 -9.83 -14.04
C GLY A 32 -15.98 -9.72 -12.87
N HIS A 33 -14.74 -9.26 -13.12
CA HIS A 33 -13.74 -9.04 -12.09
C HIS A 33 -14.15 -7.91 -11.12
N ALA A 34 -14.74 -6.82 -11.63
CA ALA A 34 -15.27 -5.76 -10.78
C ALA A 34 -16.41 -6.26 -9.88
N LEU A 35 -17.32 -7.07 -10.41
CA LEU A 35 -18.37 -7.70 -9.62
C LEU A 35 -17.80 -8.64 -8.55
N LEU A 36 -16.80 -9.46 -8.92
CA LEU A 36 -16.11 -10.37 -8.00
C LEU A 36 -15.36 -9.65 -6.88
N VAL A 37 -14.74 -8.51 -7.15
CA VAL A 37 -13.93 -7.77 -6.18
C VAL A 37 -14.77 -6.81 -5.34
N TYR A 38 -15.72 -6.10 -5.94
CA TYR A 38 -16.47 -5.04 -5.27
C TYR A 38 -17.87 -5.49 -4.84
N GLY A 39 -18.54 -6.33 -5.62
CA GLY A 39 -19.92 -6.76 -5.35
C GLY A 39 -19.99 -7.96 -4.41
N LEU A 40 -19.35 -9.07 -4.79
CA LEU A 40 -19.47 -10.36 -4.09
C LEU A 40 -18.97 -10.36 -2.63
N PRO A 41 -17.91 -9.63 -2.24
CA PRO A 41 -17.49 -9.57 -0.85
C PRO A 41 -18.46 -8.79 0.05
N GLN A 42 -19.28 -7.90 -0.53
CA GLN A 42 -20.26 -7.09 0.21
C GLN A 42 -21.55 -7.85 0.52
N VAL A 43 -21.92 -8.85 -0.29
CA VAL A 43 -23.15 -9.64 -0.11
C VAL A 43 -23.03 -10.77 0.93
N GLY A 44 -21.96 -10.79 1.73
CA GLY A 44 -21.88 -11.66 2.90
C GLY A 44 -21.71 -13.16 2.60
N LEU A 45 -21.39 -13.54 1.36
CA LEU A 45 -21.18 -14.93 0.91
C LEU A 45 -19.91 -15.61 1.50
N GLY A 46 -19.27 -15.01 2.50
CA GLY A 46 -18.06 -15.56 3.13
C GLY A 46 -16.79 -15.48 2.26
N LEU A 47 -16.85 -14.83 1.10
CA LEU A 47 -15.70 -14.66 0.18
C LEU A 47 -14.72 -13.55 0.62
N GLY A 48 -15.06 -12.78 1.66
CA GLY A 48 -14.21 -11.71 2.19
C GLY A 48 -13.29 -12.19 3.32
N ILE A 49 -12.13 -11.56 3.45
CA ILE A 49 -11.21 -11.81 4.57
C ILE A 49 -11.78 -11.19 5.84
N SER A 50 -12.02 -12.01 6.87
CA SER A 50 -12.34 -11.50 8.19
C SER A 50 -11.08 -10.96 8.86
N LEU A 51 -10.96 -9.63 8.92
CA LEU A 51 -9.77 -8.94 9.43
C LEU A 51 -9.45 -9.31 10.88
N ARG A 52 -10.47 -9.35 11.76
CA ARG A 52 -10.30 -9.74 13.18
C ARG A 52 -9.83 -11.19 13.35
N LYS A 53 -10.13 -12.07 12.38
CA LYS A 53 -9.62 -13.45 12.40
C LYS A 53 -8.15 -13.55 12.01
N GLN A 54 -7.51 -12.48 11.53
CA GLN A 54 -6.08 -12.49 11.18
C GLN A 54 -5.19 -12.19 12.39
N GLY A 55 -5.70 -11.43 13.36
CA GLY A 55 -5.05 -11.08 14.61
C GLY A 55 -5.77 -9.93 15.30
N ALA A 56 -5.41 -9.66 16.56
CA ALA A 56 -6.02 -8.59 17.35
C ALA A 56 -5.52 -7.18 16.97
N TRP A 57 -4.26 -7.09 16.52
CA TRP A 57 -3.58 -5.82 16.25
C TRP A 57 -3.31 -5.59 14.76
N ALA A 58 -3.42 -4.33 14.34
CA ALA A 58 -2.91 -3.83 13.09
C ALA A 58 -1.72 -2.88 13.33
N VAL A 59 -0.68 -2.96 12.51
CA VAL A 59 0.44 -2.00 12.51
C VAL A 59 0.33 -1.14 11.27
N VAL A 60 0.38 0.18 11.44
CA VAL A 60 0.31 1.14 10.32
C VAL A 60 1.52 2.07 10.37
N THR A 61 2.32 2.08 9.30
CA THR A 61 3.43 3.04 9.14
C THR A 61 2.97 4.32 8.45
N GLY A 62 3.49 5.47 8.89
CA GLY A 62 2.99 6.77 8.43
C GLY A 62 1.55 7.06 8.86
N ALA A 63 1.18 6.61 10.08
CA ALA A 63 -0.21 6.57 10.52
C ALA A 63 -0.82 7.94 10.89
N THR A 64 -0.05 9.02 10.86
CA THR A 64 -0.48 10.34 11.36
C THR A 64 -1.07 11.27 10.30
N SER A 65 -1.11 10.86 9.03
CA SER A 65 -1.69 11.67 7.95
C SER A 65 -2.11 10.82 6.75
N GLY A 66 -2.89 11.44 5.86
CA GLY A 66 -3.24 10.88 4.55
C GLY A 66 -3.81 9.46 4.60
N ILE A 67 -3.32 8.62 3.68
CA ILE A 67 -3.78 7.24 3.51
C ILE A 67 -3.54 6.40 4.77
N GLY A 68 -2.37 6.54 5.40
CA GLY A 68 -2.03 5.81 6.63
C GLY A 68 -3.00 6.10 7.78
N ARG A 69 -3.32 7.38 8.01
CA ARG A 69 -4.33 7.78 8.99
C ARG A 69 -5.69 7.15 8.70
N SER A 70 -6.14 7.21 7.45
CA SER A 70 -7.41 6.59 7.06
C SER A 70 -7.42 5.07 7.29
N TYR A 71 -6.32 4.37 7.00
CA TYR A 71 -6.18 2.95 7.32
C TYR A 71 -6.25 2.70 8.83
N ALA A 72 -5.56 3.49 9.64
CA ALA A 72 -5.57 3.34 11.10
C ALA A 72 -7.01 3.44 11.66
N HIS A 73 -7.76 4.48 11.29
CA HIS A 73 -9.15 4.63 11.73
C HIS A 73 -10.07 3.53 11.17
N GLU A 74 -9.91 3.14 9.90
CA GLU A 74 -10.78 2.12 9.30
C GLU A 74 -10.54 0.73 9.90
N LEU A 75 -9.29 0.39 10.21
CA LEU A 75 -8.95 -0.87 10.88
C LEU A 75 -9.46 -0.89 12.32
N ALA A 76 -9.35 0.24 13.03
CA ALA A 76 -9.96 0.41 14.35
C ALA A 76 -11.48 0.26 14.30
N ARG A 77 -12.15 0.93 13.36
CA ARG A 77 -13.60 0.83 13.14
C ARG A 77 -14.04 -0.61 12.84
N ARG A 78 -13.20 -1.40 12.16
CA ARG A 78 -13.42 -2.84 11.89
C ARG A 78 -13.07 -3.74 13.08
N GLY A 79 -12.57 -3.15 14.17
CA GLY A 79 -12.47 -3.78 15.48
C GLY A 79 -11.10 -4.31 15.85
N LEU A 80 -10.03 -3.89 15.16
CA LEU A 80 -8.65 -4.17 15.55
C LEU A 80 -8.10 -3.08 16.48
N ASN A 81 -7.19 -3.45 17.37
CA ASN A 81 -6.31 -2.49 18.04
C ASN A 81 -5.24 -2.00 17.06
N VAL A 82 -4.70 -0.81 17.25
CA VAL A 82 -3.83 -0.18 16.24
C VAL A 82 -2.50 0.29 16.82
N VAL A 83 -1.41 -0.23 16.27
CA VAL A 83 -0.07 0.33 16.47
C VAL A 83 0.17 1.42 15.42
N LEU A 84 0.37 2.64 15.90
CA LEU A 84 0.65 3.82 15.09
C LEU A 84 2.16 4.06 15.06
N VAL A 85 2.75 4.03 13.86
CA VAL A 85 4.19 4.25 13.67
C VAL A 85 4.41 5.49 12.81
N SER A 86 5.10 6.48 13.34
CA SER A 86 5.44 7.75 12.65
C SER A 86 6.55 8.49 13.40
N ARG A 87 7.06 9.57 12.82
CA ARG A 87 8.15 10.37 13.42
C ARG A 87 7.68 11.46 14.39
N ASP A 88 6.44 11.92 14.24
CA ASP A 88 5.88 13.04 15.01
C ASP A 88 5.07 12.51 16.20
N LEU A 89 5.70 12.46 17.38
CA LEU A 89 5.09 11.94 18.61
C LEU A 89 3.81 12.67 19.00
N SER A 90 3.78 14.00 18.80
CA SER A 90 2.63 14.82 19.16
C SER A 90 1.40 14.46 18.32
N LYS A 91 1.58 14.20 17.02
CA LYS A 91 0.50 13.73 16.15
C LYS A 91 0.12 12.30 16.47
N LEU A 92 1.09 11.43 16.77
CA LEU A 92 0.82 10.05 17.16
C LEU A 92 -0.12 9.97 18.37
N HIS A 93 0.14 10.75 19.43
CA HIS A 93 -0.73 10.78 20.60
C HIS A 93 -2.13 11.32 20.29
N ARG A 94 -2.24 12.37 19.47
CA ARG A 94 -3.57 12.88 19.06
C ARG A 94 -4.37 11.85 18.28
N GLU A 95 -3.75 11.16 17.33
CA GLU A 95 -4.45 10.12 16.55
C GLU A 95 -4.77 8.89 17.40
N ALA A 96 -3.91 8.54 18.36
CA ALA A 96 -4.18 7.50 19.35
C ALA A 96 -5.45 7.80 20.17
N GLU A 97 -5.50 8.98 20.79
CA GLU A 97 -6.65 9.45 21.56
C GLU A 97 -7.92 9.51 20.71
N ASP A 98 -7.82 9.98 19.47
CA ASP A 98 -8.96 10.04 18.54
C ASP A 98 -9.48 8.63 18.19
N ILE A 99 -8.58 7.66 17.93
CA ILE A 99 -8.97 6.28 17.64
C ILE A 99 -9.62 5.62 18.87
N GLU A 100 -9.03 5.78 20.04
CA GLU A 100 -9.56 5.25 21.31
C GLU A 100 -10.95 5.82 21.59
N ARG A 101 -11.10 7.14 21.48
CA ARG A 101 -12.37 7.84 21.71
C ARG A 101 -13.46 7.47 20.70
N LEU A 102 -13.12 7.39 19.42
CA LEU A 102 -14.11 7.18 18.35
C LEU A 102 -14.49 5.72 18.15
N HIS A 103 -13.56 4.80 18.38
CA HIS A 103 -13.73 3.37 18.03
C HIS A 103 -13.66 2.43 19.22
N GLY A 104 -13.26 2.90 20.41
CA GLY A 104 -13.13 2.07 21.61
C GLY A 104 -12.10 0.96 21.44
N LYS A 105 -11.02 1.22 20.71
CA LYS A 105 -9.93 0.28 20.43
C LYS A 105 -8.65 0.77 21.07
N GLU A 106 -7.83 -0.17 21.56
CA GLU A 106 -6.55 0.16 22.15
C GLU A 106 -5.58 0.62 21.06
N THR A 107 -4.72 1.57 21.42
CA THR A 107 -3.63 1.99 20.55
C THR A 107 -2.27 1.80 21.20
N ARG A 108 -1.25 1.70 20.36
CA ARG A 108 0.15 1.74 20.79
C ARG A 108 0.92 2.67 19.87
N VAL A 109 1.74 3.52 20.45
CA VAL A 109 2.53 4.50 19.71
C VAL A 109 3.98 4.04 19.64
N ILE A 110 4.56 4.05 18.45
CA ILE A 110 5.99 3.84 18.22
C ILE A 110 6.52 5.04 17.44
N GLN A 111 7.39 5.83 18.07
CA GLN A 111 8.03 6.96 17.40
C GLN A 111 9.34 6.52 16.76
N VAL A 112 9.39 6.59 15.42
CA VAL A 112 10.62 6.39 14.64
C VAL A 112 10.59 7.25 13.38
N ASP A 113 11.74 7.74 12.95
CA ASP A 113 11.91 8.31 11.61
C ASP A 113 12.55 7.26 10.69
N PHE A 114 11.80 6.78 9.71
CA PHE A 114 12.25 5.75 8.77
C PHE A 114 13.38 6.23 7.84
N THR A 115 13.80 7.49 7.89
CA THR A 115 14.99 7.97 7.19
C THR A 115 16.30 7.66 7.94
N GLU A 116 16.22 7.35 9.25
CA GLU A 116 17.39 7.21 10.13
C GLU A 116 18.18 5.91 9.97
N GLY A 117 17.74 4.99 9.10
CA GLY A 117 18.51 3.79 8.77
C GLY A 117 18.04 2.54 9.50
N LEU A 118 18.97 1.65 9.86
CA LEU A 118 18.66 0.33 10.41
C LEU A 118 18.50 0.31 11.93
N GLU A 119 19.05 1.31 12.62
CA GLU A 119 19.12 1.37 14.08
C GLU A 119 17.73 1.53 14.71
N ILE A 120 16.76 2.11 13.98
CA ILE A 120 15.41 2.32 14.49
C ILE A 120 14.60 1.03 14.69
N TYR A 121 14.95 -0.05 13.99
CA TYR A 121 14.12 -1.25 13.95
C TYR A 121 14.16 -2.06 15.26
N GLU A 122 15.21 -1.92 16.07
CA GLU A 122 15.24 -2.51 17.42
C GLU A 122 14.13 -1.90 18.30
N THR A 123 13.92 -0.59 18.19
CA THR A 123 12.83 0.10 18.91
C THR A 123 11.46 -0.35 18.41
N VAL A 124 11.33 -0.59 17.09
CA VAL A 124 10.09 -1.14 16.52
C VAL A 124 9.84 -2.56 17.04
N GLU A 125 10.83 -3.44 16.98
CA GLU A 125 10.73 -4.83 17.45
C GLU A 125 10.27 -4.89 18.92
N ARG A 126 10.90 -4.11 19.80
CA ARG A 126 10.49 -4.00 21.21
C ARG A 126 9.07 -3.47 21.38
N GLY A 127 8.68 -2.46 20.61
CA GLY A 127 7.32 -1.89 20.68
C GLY A 127 6.22 -2.87 20.25
N LEU A 128 6.56 -3.84 19.41
CA LEU A 128 5.65 -4.84 18.87
C LEU A 128 5.64 -6.16 19.66
N GLU A 129 6.51 -6.30 20.65
CA GLU A 129 6.64 -7.52 21.43
C GLU A 129 5.32 -7.90 22.13
N GLY A 130 5.00 -9.20 22.09
CA GLY A 130 3.79 -9.78 22.70
C GLY A 130 2.48 -9.51 21.95
N LEU A 131 2.49 -8.77 20.83
CA LEU A 131 1.27 -8.48 20.09
C LEU A 131 0.91 -9.57 19.06
N ASP A 132 -0.36 -9.98 19.04
CA ASP A 132 -0.94 -10.80 17.96
C ASP A 132 -1.26 -9.90 16.74
N ILE A 133 -0.27 -9.66 15.90
CA ILE A 133 -0.36 -8.75 14.75
C ILE A 133 -0.99 -9.49 13.56
N GLY A 134 -2.21 -9.11 13.21
CA GLY A 134 -2.95 -9.68 12.09
C GLY A 134 -2.79 -8.91 10.78
N ILE A 135 -2.48 -7.61 10.85
CA ILE A 135 -2.42 -6.74 9.67
C ILE A 135 -1.19 -5.83 9.78
N LEU A 136 -0.40 -5.78 8.71
CA LEU A 136 0.64 -4.77 8.52
C LEU A 136 0.29 -3.89 7.31
N VAL A 137 0.27 -2.58 7.52
CA VAL A 137 0.14 -1.58 6.44
C VAL A 137 1.46 -0.83 6.32
N ASN A 138 2.26 -1.21 5.33
CA ASN A 138 3.47 -0.50 4.92
C ASN A 138 3.04 0.69 4.05
N ASN A 139 2.87 1.85 4.67
CA ASN A 139 2.37 3.07 4.03
C ASN A 139 3.33 4.25 4.11
N VAL A 140 4.27 4.27 5.07
CA VAL A 140 5.20 5.39 5.21
C VAL A 140 5.95 5.64 3.90
N GLY A 141 6.07 6.91 3.55
CA GLY A 141 6.82 7.33 2.38
C GLY A 141 7.06 8.82 2.38
N VAL A 142 8.12 9.23 1.69
CA VAL A 142 8.51 10.62 1.49
C VAL A 142 8.79 10.88 0.01
N ALA A 143 8.56 12.12 -0.40
CA ALA A 143 8.85 12.61 -1.74
C ALA A 143 9.69 13.89 -1.64
N PRO A 144 10.45 14.25 -2.70
CA PRO A 144 11.12 15.54 -2.77
C PRO A 144 10.14 16.69 -2.57
N LYS A 145 10.61 17.76 -1.92
CA LYS A 145 9.80 18.96 -1.68
C LYS A 145 9.43 19.70 -2.98
N ILE A 146 10.25 19.55 -4.02
CA ILE A 146 10.08 20.21 -5.31
C ILE A 146 9.86 19.13 -6.37
N ILE A 147 8.70 19.17 -7.02
CA ILE A 147 8.31 18.25 -8.09
C ILE A 147 7.45 19.05 -9.09
N PRO A 148 7.66 18.92 -10.42
CA PRO A 148 8.74 18.19 -11.09
C PRO A 148 10.11 18.84 -10.90
N GLN A 149 11.18 18.05 -10.74
CA GLN A 149 12.55 18.56 -10.58
C GLN A 149 13.56 17.71 -11.37
N LYS A 150 14.54 18.35 -12.02
CA LYS A 150 15.66 17.62 -12.62
C LYS A 150 16.56 17.07 -11.52
N LEU A 151 17.03 15.85 -11.71
CA LEU A 151 17.96 15.21 -10.77
C LEU A 151 19.18 16.09 -10.45
N MET A 152 19.75 16.74 -11.48
CA MET A 152 20.92 17.60 -11.34
C MET A 152 20.69 18.86 -10.49
N ASP A 153 19.43 19.27 -10.31
CA ASP A 153 19.07 20.48 -9.56
C ASP A 153 18.75 20.16 -8.09
N VAL A 154 18.84 18.90 -7.69
CA VAL A 154 18.51 18.43 -6.34
C VAL A 154 19.67 18.74 -5.39
N LYS A 155 19.41 19.60 -4.42
CA LYS A 155 20.37 19.88 -3.35
C LYS A 155 20.57 18.65 -2.48
N ASN A 156 21.81 18.37 -2.07
CA ASN A 156 22.17 17.23 -1.21
C ASN A 156 21.60 15.90 -1.75
N VAL A 157 21.81 15.65 -3.04
CA VAL A 157 21.27 14.48 -3.74
C VAL A 157 21.56 13.18 -3.01
N GLY A 158 22.81 12.96 -2.54
CA GLY A 158 23.17 11.75 -1.81
C GLY A 158 22.32 11.49 -0.57
N LYS A 159 22.20 12.48 0.32
CA LYS A 159 21.36 12.36 1.52
C LYS A 159 19.88 12.17 1.17
N SER A 160 19.37 12.97 0.22
CA SER A 160 17.96 12.88 -0.19
C SER A 160 17.61 11.50 -0.72
N PHE A 161 18.48 10.92 -1.55
CA PHE A 161 18.34 9.55 -2.05
C PHE A 161 18.38 8.51 -0.94
N THR A 162 19.35 8.58 -0.04
CA THR A 162 19.45 7.65 1.09
C THR A 162 18.22 7.73 1.99
N ASP A 163 17.76 8.94 2.34
CA ASP A 163 16.55 9.15 3.13
C ASP A 163 15.31 8.51 2.45
N MET A 164 15.17 8.69 1.13
CA MET A 164 14.07 8.11 0.36
C MET A 164 14.17 6.58 0.23
N MET A 165 15.36 6.02 0.01
CA MET A 165 15.54 4.57 -0.03
C MET A 165 15.23 3.94 1.33
N ASN A 166 15.70 4.55 2.42
CA ASN A 166 15.43 4.09 3.78
C ASN A 166 13.92 4.14 4.07
N CYS A 167 13.27 5.27 3.75
CA CYS A 167 11.88 5.48 4.08
C CYS A 167 10.90 4.73 3.18
N ASN A 168 11.12 4.71 1.85
CA ASN A 168 10.15 4.18 0.89
C ASN A 168 10.36 2.70 0.57
N MET A 169 11.58 2.17 0.73
CA MET A 169 11.90 0.77 0.38
C MET A 169 12.28 -0.04 1.61
N LEU A 170 13.30 0.40 2.34
CA LEU A 170 13.85 -0.37 3.47
C LEU A 170 12.81 -0.55 4.58
N SER A 171 11.99 0.47 4.84
CA SER A 171 10.88 0.39 5.80
C SER A 171 9.95 -0.79 5.54
N MET A 172 9.48 -0.95 4.30
CA MET A 172 8.58 -2.02 3.90
C MET A 172 9.23 -3.39 4.11
N VAL A 173 10.49 -3.54 3.70
CA VAL A 173 11.25 -4.78 3.85
C VAL A 173 11.46 -5.14 5.32
N GLN A 174 11.90 -4.19 6.14
CA GLN A 174 12.22 -4.44 7.54
C GLN A 174 10.97 -4.66 8.39
N MET A 175 9.92 -3.86 8.21
CA MET A 175 8.64 -4.08 8.89
C MET A 175 8.05 -5.46 8.56
N THR A 176 8.15 -5.87 7.29
CA THR A 176 7.76 -7.21 6.86
C THR A 176 8.63 -8.28 7.51
N ARG A 177 9.97 -8.11 7.55
CA ARG A 177 10.89 -9.04 8.22
C ARG A 177 10.54 -9.25 9.70
N ILE A 178 10.18 -8.18 10.39
CA ILE A 178 9.83 -8.20 11.82
C ILE A 178 8.51 -8.94 12.08
N ILE A 179 7.49 -8.69 11.25
CA ILE A 179 6.11 -9.13 11.53
C ILE A 179 5.76 -10.45 10.83
N LEU A 180 6.31 -10.73 9.65
CA LEU A 180 5.97 -11.92 8.85
C LEU A 180 6.17 -13.25 9.60
N PRO A 181 7.24 -13.46 10.40
CA PRO A 181 7.47 -14.76 11.06
C PRO A 181 6.28 -15.23 11.92
N GLN A 182 5.67 -14.31 12.70
CA GLN A 182 4.53 -14.64 13.54
C GLN A 182 3.25 -14.93 12.72
N MET A 183 3.07 -14.26 11.57
CA MET A 183 1.95 -14.52 10.66
C MET A 183 2.06 -15.90 10.01
N VAL A 184 3.27 -16.25 9.56
CA VAL A 184 3.56 -17.57 8.98
C VAL A 184 3.35 -18.67 10.01
N ALA A 185 3.86 -18.50 11.23
CA ALA A 185 3.71 -19.49 12.31
C ALA A 185 2.23 -19.79 12.64
N ARG A 186 1.35 -18.80 12.53
CA ARG A 186 -0.11 -18.97 12.77
C ARG A 186 -0.90 -19.32 11.52
N GLY A 187 -0.27 -19.33 10.34
CA GLY A 187 -0.93 -19.54 9.05
C GLY A 187 -1.97 -18.47 8.68
N ARG A 188 -1.88 -17.27 9.27
CA ARG A 188 -2.85 -16.17 9.09
C ARG A 188 -2.18 -14.81 9.25
N GLY A 189 -2.61 -13.84 8.45
CA GLY A 189 -2.04 -12.49 8.42
C GLY A 189 -2.22 -11.84 7.07
N VAL A 190 -2.22 -10.50 7.06
CA VAL A 190 -2.33 -9.70 5.83
C VAL A 190 -1.27 -8.61 5.84
N ILE A 191 -0.53 -8.49 4.75
CA ILE A 191 0.43 -7.40 4.51
C ILE A 191 -0.08 -6.56 3.34
N ILE A 192 -0.17 -5.26 3.56
CA ILE A 192 -0.61 -4.27 2.59
C ILE A 192 0.56 -3.32 2.34
N ASN A 193 1.08 -3.31 1.11
CA ASN A 193 2.14 -2.40 0.69
C ASN A 193 1.53 -1.29 -0.17
N ILE A 194 1.60 -0.05 0.31
CA ILE A 194 1.17 1.12 -0.44
C ILE A 194 2.34 1.56 -1.32
N SER A 195 2.10 1.62 -2.63
CA SER A 195 3.06 2.08 -3.62
C SER A 195 2.45 3.16 -4.51
N SER A 196 3.22 3.65 -5.48
CA SER A 196 2.83 4.73 -6.39
C SER A 196 2.85 4.26 -7.85
N MET A 197 2.11 4.95 -8.72
CA MET A 197 2.28 4.79 -10.18
C MET A 197 3.68 5.17 -10.64
N ALA A 198 4.34 6.06 -9.89
CA ALA A 198 5.77 6.35 -10.00
C ALA A 198 6.67 5.21 -9.45
N GLY A 199 6.13 4.02 -9.21
CA GLY A 199 6.89 2.77 -9.11
C GLY A 199 6.80 1.95 -10.41
N ARG A 200 5.81 2.20 -11.28
CA ARG A 200 5.57 1.42 -12.50
C ARG A 200 6.09 2.06 -13.80
N GLN A 201 6.04 3.38 -13.91
CA GLN A 201 6.36 4.11 -15.16
C GLN A 201 7.42 5.21 -14.97
N PRO A 202 8.70 4.99 -15.31
CA PRO A 202 9.78 5.95 -15.08
C PRO A 202 9.47 7.30 -15.73
N SER A 203 9.70 8.38 -14.98
CA SER A 203 9.46 9.76 -15.44
C SER A 203 10.68 10.65 -15.14
N PRO A 204 11.23 11.40 -16.13
CA PRO A 204 12.49 12.15 -16.02
C PRO A 204 12.58 13.17 -14.88
N PHE A 205 11.43 13.66 -14.39
CA PHE A 205 11.38 14.67 -13.33
C PHE A 205 10.92 14.12 -11.97
N PHE A 206 10.79 12.79 -11.87
CA PHE A 206 10.36 12.06 -10.68
C PHE A 206 11.38 11.00 -10.28
N CYS A 207 12.61 11.07 -10.79
CA CYS A 207 13.63 10.02 -10.69
C CYS A 207 14.01 9.61 -9.26
N ILE A 208 13.65 10.40 -8.24
CA ILE A 208 14.00 10.11 -6.84
C ILE A 208 12.86 9.48 -6.04
N ILE A 209 11.63 9.49 -6.55
CA ILE A 209 10.44 8.99 -5.84
C ILE A 209 10.32 7.45 -5.93
N TRP A 210 11.20 6.80 -6.68
CA TRP A 210 11.11 5.37 -6.99
C TRP A 210 11.49 4.52 -5.79
N GLY A 211 10.52 3.77 -5.28
CA GLY A 211 10.72 2.66 -4.37
C GLY A 211 9.72 1.55 -4.72
N TYR A 212 10.24 0.34 -4.96
CA TYR A 212 9.47 -0.90 -4.99
C TYR A 212 9.50 -1.54 -3.60
#